data_AF-A0A849YXC0-F1
#
_entry.id   AF-A0A849YXC0-F1
#
_cell.length_a   1.000
_cell.length_b   1.000
_cell.length_c   1.000
_cell.angle_alpha   90.00
_cell.angle_beta   90.00
_cell.angle_gamma   90.00
#
_symmetry.space_group_name_H-M   'P 1'
#
loop_
_entity.id
_entity.type
_entity.pdbx_description
1 polymer ?
#
loop_
_entity_poly.entity_id
_entity_poly.type
_entity_poly.pdbx_seq_one_letter_code
_entity_poly.pdbx_strand_id
1 'polypeptide(L)'
;MAKVAFLGATKGMGRALARLMAARGDVLFLLGRDEEDLRRSAADLSVDGAKPAGTGACDLARPESFGAALDQAEAALGGLDVVVVTAGLFDTGRARGRSRLGRARAHRGLHRYRPFL
;
A
#
# COMPACT_ATOMS: atom_id res chain seq x y z
N MET A 1 -13.28 13.56 2.89
CA MET A 1 -12.68 12.45 2.11
C MET A 1 -11.21 12.42 2.44
N ALA A 2 -10.66 11.24 2.73
CA ALA A 2 -9.24 11.10 3.04
C ALA A 2 -8.41 10.96 1.77
N LYS A 3 -7.16 11.45 1.83
CA LYS A 3 -6.11 11.30 0.80
C LYS A 3 -5.18 10.17 1.22
N VAL A 4 -5.13 9.10 0.43
CA VAL A 4 -4.59 7.82 0.89
C VAL A 4 -3.53 7.28 -0.06
N ALA A 5 -2.32 7.07 0.45
CA ALA A 5 -1.31 6.25 -0.23
C ALA A 5 -1.47 4.78 0.17
N PHE A 6 -1.62 3.89 -0.81
CA PHE A 6 -2.02 2.50 -0.55
C PHE A 6 -1.00 1.49 -1.10
N LEU A 7 -0.29 0.82 -0.19
CA LEU A 7 0.59 -0.30 -0.51
C LEU A 7 -0.13 -1.64 -0.39
N GLY A 8 -0.11 -2.43 -1.47
CA GLY A 8 -0.74 -3.75 -1.51
C GLY A 8 -2.19 -3.77 -2.00
N ALA A 9 -2.63 -2.72 -2.71
CA ALA A 9 -3.98 -2.62 -3.25
C ALA A 9 -4.30 -3.57 -4.42
N THR A 10 -3.32 -4.32 -4.94
CA THR A 10 -3.48 -5.05 -6.21
C THR A 10 -4.19 -6.40 -6.08
N LYS A 11 -4.26 -6.99 -4.88
CA LYS A 11 -4.88 -8.31 -4.65
C LYS A 11 -5.41 -8.51 -3.24
N GLY A 12 -6.16 -9.61 -3.05
CA GLY A 12 -6.66 -10.08 -1.76
C GLY A 12 -7.39 -9.00 -0.96
N MET A 13 -7.09 -8.93 0.34
CA MET A 13 -7.69 -7.97 1.28
C MET A 13 -7.38 -6.52 0.92
N GLY A 14 -6.18 -6.22 0.42
CA GLY A 14 -5.79 -4.85 0.06
C GLY A 14 -6.65 -4.29 -1.07
N ARG A 15 -6.94 -5.09 -2.09
CA ARG A 15 -7.86 -4.71 -3.17
C ARG A 15 -9.30 -4.51 -2.69
N ALA A 16 -9.79 -5.40 -1.83
CA ALA A 16 -11.14 -5.26 -1.27
C ALA A 16 -11.27 -3.98 -0.42
N LEU A 17 -10.27 -3.69 0.42
CA LEU A 17 -10.24 -2.48 1.22
C LEU A 17 -10.12 -1.21 0.35
N ALA A 18 -9.27 -1.22 -0.68
CA ALA A 18 -9.16 -0.11 -1.61
C ALA A 18 -10.51 0.20 -2.29
N ARG A 19 -11.26 -0.82 -2.72
CA ARG A 19 -12.61 -0.64 -3.28
C ARG A 19 -13.57 0.00 -2.29
N LEU A 20 -13.58 -0.46 -1.03
CA LEU A 20 -14.45 0.12 0.02
C LEU A 20 -14.09 1.58 0.33
N MET A 21 -12.80 1.90 0.44
CA MET A 21 -12.33 3.26 0.68
C MET A 21 -12.69 4.20 -0.48
N ALA A 22 -12.50 3.72 -1.71
CA ALA A 22 -12.82 4.52 -2.88
C ALA A 22 -14.34 4.71 -3.06
N ALA A 23 -15.16 3.68 -2.77
CA ALA A 23 -16.62 3.79 -2.76
C ALA A 23 -17.15 4.75 -1.67
N ARG A 24 -16.44 4.87 -0.55
CA ARG A 24 -16.69 5.89 0.48
C ARG A 24 -16.30 7.30 0.02
N GLY A 25 -15.55 7.39 -1.08
CA GLY A 25 -15.09 8.63 -1.69
C GLY A 25 -13.67 9.04 -1.31
N ASP A 26 -12.90 8.18 -0.65
CA ASP A 26 -11.49 8.50 -0.42
C ASP A 26 -10.72 8.53 -1.74
N VAL A 27 -9.75 9.46 -1.83
CA VAL A 27 -8.91 9.61 -3.01
C VAL A 27 -7.64 8.79 -2.79
N LEU A 28 -7.43 7.81 -3.67
CA LEU A 28 -6.37 6.83 -3.50
C LEU A 28 -5.21 7.08 -4.46
N PHE A 29 -3.99 6.85 -4.00
CA PHE A 29 -2.80 6.70 -4.82
C PHE A 29 -2.19 5.32 -4.57
N LEU A 30 -2.07 4.49 -5.61
CA LEU A 30 -1.66 3.10 -5.43
C LEU A 30 -0.15 2.95 -5.57
N LEU A 31 0.48 2.35 -4.57
CA LEU A 31 1.92 2.13 -4.52
C LEU A 31 2.22 0.63 -4.55
N GLY A 32 3.20 0.23 -5.36
CA GLY A 32 3.58 -1.17 -5.50
C GLY A 32 4.79 -1.35 -6.42
N ARG A 33 5.25 -2.60 -6.56
CA ARG A 33 6.47 -2.93 -7.33
C ARG A 33 6.19 -3.24 -8.80
N ASP A 34 5.00 -3.76 -9.08
CA ASP A 34 4.60 -4.22 -10.39
C ASP A 34 3.61 -3.22 -10.99
N GLU A 35 4.03 -2.54 -12.05
CA GLU A 35 3.25 -1.49 -12.71
C GLU A 35 2.00 -2.04 -13.40
N GLU A 36 2.06 -3.25 -13.94
CA GLU A 36 0.93 -3.87 -14.63
C GLU A 36 -0.16 -4.28 -13.64
N ASP A 37 0.22 -4.83 -12.49
CA ASP A 37 -0.72 -5.11 -11.39
C ASP A 37 -1.37 -3.82 -10.85
N LEU A 38 -0.60 -2.73 -10.72
CA LEU A 38 -1.12 -1.42 -10.32
C LEU A 38 -2.11 -0.87 -11.34
N ARG A 39 -1.76 -0.92 -12.63
CA ARG A 39 -2.63 -0.47 -13.74
C ARG A 39 -3.94 -1.24 -13.76
N ARG A 40 -3.89 -2.57 -13.61
CA ARG A 40 -5.09 -3.42 -13.51
C ARG A 40 -5.93 -3.04 -12.31
N SER A 41 -5.31 -2.86 -11.14
CA SER A 41 -6.03 -2.45 -9.93
C SER A 41 -6.67 -1.07 -10.06
N ALA A 42 -6.03 -0.12 -10.75
CA ALA A 42 -6.59 1.21 -10.97
C ALA A 42 -7.76 1.19 -11.97
N ALA A 43 -7.67 0.37 -13.01
CA ALA A 43 -8.77 0.15 -13.96
C ALA A 43 -9.97 -0.51 -13.26
N ASP A 44 -9.72 -1.53 -12.44
CA ASP A 44 -10.70 -2.22 -11.61
C ASP A 44 -11.47 -1.26 -10.71
N LEU A 45 -10.77 -0.34 -10.03
CA LEU A 45 -11.40 0.68 -9.18
C LEU A 45 -12.23 1.67 -10.01
N SER A 46 -11.75 2.04 -11.20
CA SER A 46 -12.43 3.00 -12.08
C SER A 46 -13.80 2.48 -12.53
N VAL A 47 -13.93 1.17 -12.76
CA VAL A 47 -15.21 0.52 -13.09
C VAL A 47 -16.23 0.68 -11.95
N ASP A 48 -15.78 0.68 -10.70
CA ASP A 48 -16.63 0.87 -9.53
C ASP A 48 -16.97 2.36 -9.26
N GLY A 49 -16.68 3.25 -10.21
CA GLY A 49 -16.90 4.70 -10.08
C GLY A 49 -15.80 5.44 -9.32
N ALA A 50 -14.70 4.76 -9.00
CA ALA A 50 -13.61 5.26 -8.19
C ALA A 50 -12.30 5.32 -8.99
N LYS A 51 -11.91 6.49 -9.49
CA LYS A 51 -10.63 6.63 -10.19
C LYS A 51 -9.52 7.03 -9.21
N PRO A 52 -8.47 6.21 -9.01
CA PRO A 52 -7.32 6.63 -8.23
C PRO A 52 -6.67 7.89 -8.82
N ALA A 53 -6.08 8.72 -7.97
CA ALA A 53 -5.30 9.90 -8.36
C ALA A 53 -4.01 9.53 -9.13
N GLY A 54 -3.51 8.31 -8.96
CA GLY A 54 -2.38 7.81 -9.71
C GLY A 54 -1.85 6.49 -9.16
N THR A 55 -0.74 6.04 -9.75
CA THR A 55 0.03 4.89 -9.33
C THR A 55 1.51 5.21 -9.31
N GLY A 56 2.29 4.59 -8.42
CA GLY A 56 3.73 4.82 -8.31
C GLY A 56 4.50 3.59 -7.84
N ALA A 57 5.77 3.53 -8.23
CA ALA A 57 6.66 2.44 -7.84
C ALA A 57 7.09 2.59 -6.36
N CYS A 58 6.92 1.54 -5.57
CA CYS A 58 7.45 1.47 -4.21
C CYS A 58 7.73 0.01 -3.83
N ASP A 59 8.95 -0.28 -3.38
CA ASP A 59 9.34 -1.59 -2.87
C ASP A 59 9.57 -1.52 -1.37
N LEU A 60 8.69 -2.13 -0.58
CA LEU A 60 8.80 -2.21 0.87
C LEU A 60 10.11 -2.88 1.37
N ALA A 61 10.82 -3.61 0.52
CA ALA A 61 12.14 -4.17 0.83
C ALA A 61 13.29 -3.15 0.66
N ARG A 62 13.02 -1.98 0.09
CA ARG A 62 13.98 -0.91 -0.21
C ARG A 62 13.54 0.41 0.44
N PRO A 63 13.86 0.64 1.73
CA PRO A 63 13.45 1.84 2.45
C PRO A 63 13.83 3.17 1.76
N GLU A 64 14.91 3.17 0.98
CA GLU A 64 15.35 4.29 0.17
C GLU A 64 14.33 4.74 -0.89
N SER A 65 13.39 3.87 -1.31
CA SER A 65 12.35 4.24 -2.27
C SER A 65 11.16 4.96 -1.63
N PHE A 66 11.05 4.98 -0.29
CA PHE A 66 9.83 5.43 0.38
C PHE A 66 9.60 6.93 0.26
N GLY A 67 10.66 7.74 0.41
CA GLY A 67 10.57 9.19 0.31
C GLY A 67 9.98 9.61 -1.04
N ALA A 68 10.66 9.22 -2.13
CA ALA A 68 10.21 9.54 -3.49
C ALA A 68 8.79 9.03 -3.80
N ALA A 69 8.41 7.84 -3.30
CA ALA A 69 7.08 7.29 -3.51
C ALA A 69 5.99 8.07 -2.76
N LEU A 70 6.26 8.50 -1.52
CA LEU A 70 5.31 9.29 -0.73
C LEU A 70 5.21 10.72 -1.24
N ASP A 71 6.31 11.33 -1.69
CA ASP A 71 6.31 12.66 -2.32
C ASP A 71 5.45 12.67 -3.58
N GLN A 72 5.56 11.63 -4.41
CA GLN A 72 4.71 11.46 -5.60
C GLN A 72 3.23 11.32 -5.22
N ALA A 73 2.93 10.52 -4.19
CA ALA A 73 1.55 10.33 -3.74
C ALA A 73 0.97 11.64 -3.18
N GLU A 74 1.72 12.35 -2.35
CA GLU A 74 1.31 13.63 -1.77
C GLU A 74 1.06 14.69 -2.85
N ALA A 75 1.94 14.79 -3.85
CA ALA A 75 1.79 15.72 -4.96
C ALA A 75 0.54 15.42 -5.79
N ALA A 76 0.27 14.14 -6.10
CA ALA A 76 -0.90 13.74 -6.88
C ALA A 76 -2.22 13.90 -6.10
N LEU A 77 -2.19 13.72 -4.78
CA LEU A 77 -3.35 13.84 -3.91
C LEU A 77 -3.61 15.27 -3.42
N GLY A 78 -2.63 16.17 -3.56
CA GLY A 78 -2.67 17.51 -2.97
C GLY A 78 -2.61 17.49 -1.44
N GLY A 79 -1.83 16.57 -0.87
CA GLY A 79 -1.72 16.28 0.56
C GLY A 79 -1.87 14.79 0.88
N LEU A 80 -1.45 14.36 2.07
CA LEU A 80 -1.50 12.95 2.48
C LEU A 80 -1.99 12.78 3.91
N ASP A 81 -3.17 12.16 4.08
CA ASP A 81 -3.78 11.95 5.41
C ASP A 81 -3.44 10.57 5.98
N VAL A 82 -3.40 9.56 5.11
CA VAL A 82 -3.30 8.15 5.52
C VAL A 82 -2.35 7.39 4.61
N VAL A 83 -1.52 6.54 5.22
CA VAL A 83 -0.76 5.50 4.52
C VAL A 83 -1.29 4.14 4.95
N VAL A 84 -1.80 3.36 3.99
CA VAL A 84 -2.27 1.99 4.22
C VAL A 84 -1.24 1.01 3.71
N VAL A 85 -0.76 0.13 4.59
CA VAL A 85 0.21 -0.92 4.23
C VAL A 85 -0.40 -2.29 4.47
N THR A 86 -0.81 -2.92 3.37
CA THR A 86 -1.33 -4.31 3.36
C THR A 86 -0.43 -5.26 2.59
N ALA A 87 0.59 -4.74 1.91
CA ALA A 87 1.56 -5.53 1.18
C ALA A 87 2.37 -6.41 2.15
N GLY A 88 2.34 -7.71 1.90
CA GLY A 88 3.08 -8.71 2.66
C GLY A 88 3.32 -9.95 1.81
N LEU A 89 4.42 -10.64 2.10
CA LEU A 89 4.69 -11.97 1.55
C LEU A 89 3.97 -12.98 2.44
N PHE A 90 2.94 -13.63 1.91
CA PHE A 90 2.38 -14.81 2.53
C PHE A 90 3.17 -16.01 2.02
N ASP A 91 4.01 -16.58 2.86
CA ASP A 91 4.55 -17.91 2.60
C ASP A 91 3.37 -18.89 2.68
N THR A 92 2.87 -19.31 1.52
CA THR A 92 1.97 -20.46 1.43
C THR A 92 2.82 -21.72 1.56
N GLY A 93 3.48 -21.85 2.72
CA GLY A 93 4.22 -23.03 3.07
C GLY A 93 3.24 -24.20 2.98
N ARG A 94 3.34 -25.01 1.92
CA ARG A 94 2.82 -26.37 1.93
C ARG A 94 3.45 -26.97 3.17
N ALA A 95 2.66 -27.19 4.22
CA ALA A 95 3.14 -27.51 5.56
C ALA A 95 4.14 -28.67 5.49
N ARG A 96 5.42 -28.35 5.34
CA ARG A 96 6.52 -29.30 5.47
C ARG A 96 6.98 -29.16 6.91
N GLY A 97 6.84 -30.28 7.61
CA GLY A 97 7.13 -30.54 9.01
C GLY A 97 7.94 -29.47 9.74
N ARG A 98 7.38 -29.05 10.87
CA ARG A 98 8.03 -28.35 11.98
C ARG A 98 9.56 -28.53 12.01
N SER A 99 10.31 -27.47 11.75
CA SER A 99 11.67 -27.33 12.28
C SER A 99 12.01 -25.86 12.59
N ARG A 100 12.06 -25.60 13.91
CA ARG A 100 12.87 -24.61 14.64
C ARG A 100 12.81 -23.14 14.14
N LEU A 101 12.00 -22.34 14.84
CA LEU A 101 12.11 -20.88 14.84
C LEU A 101 13.53 -20.44 15.25
N GLY A 102 14.30 -19.97 14.28
CA GLY A 102 15.42 -19.06 14.51
C GLY A 102 14.88 -17.67 14.80
N ARG A 103 15.27 -17.09 15.95
CA ARG A 103 14.87 -15.76 16.40
C ARG A 103 15.34 -14.70 15.39
N ALA A 104 14.42 -14.15 14.61
CA ALA A 104 14.68 -12.92 13.87
C ALA A 104 14.60 -11.73 14.83
N ARG A 105 15.71 -11.00 14.96
CA ARG A 105 15.83 -9.80 15.79
C ARG A 105 14.89 -8.73 15.28
N ALA A 106 14.02 -8.24 16.15
CA ALA A 106 13.20 -7.06 15.89
C ALA A 106 14.10 -5.82 15.86
N HIS A 107 14.38 -5.28 14.66
CA HIS A 107 14.86 -3.91 14.54
C HIS A 107 13.70 -2.97 14.84
N ARG A 108 13.70 -2.39 16.05
CA ARG A 108 12.81 -1.30 16.45
C ARG A 108 13.25 -0.01 15.73
N GLY A 109 12.73 0.20 14.53
CA GLY A 109 12.66 1.50 13.88
C GLY A 109 11.24 2.04 13.95
N LEU A 110 10.77 2.41 15.16
CA LEU A 110 9.47 3.07 15.31
C LEU A 110 9.65 4.53 14.85
N HIS A 111 9.37 4.83 13.58
CA HIS A 111 9.14 6.21 13.16
C HIS A 111 7.83 6.68 13.79
N ARG A 112 7.97 7.44 14.88
CA ARG A 112 6.87 7.97 15.68
C ARG A 112 6.20 9.08 14.88
N TYR A 113 5.06 8.78 14.26
CA TYR A 113 4.17 9.77 13.65
C TYR A 113 3.71 10.74 14.75
N ARG A 114 3.95 12.06 14.58
CA ARG A 114 3.41 13.10 15.47
C ARG A 114 2.16 13.67 14.83
N PRO A 115 1.00 13.65 15.49
CA PRO A 115 -0.19 14.32 14.97
C PRO A 115 0.03 15.84 15.04
N PHE A 116 -0.27 16.54 13.94
CA PHE A 116 -0.43 17.99 13.96
C PHE A 116 -1.71 18.32 14.74
N LEU A 117 -1.54 19.05 15.85
CA LEU A 117 -2.58 19.89 16.46
C LEU A 117 -2.41 21.30 15.90
#